data_AF-M5JR49-F1
#
_entry.id   AF-M5JR49-F1
#
_cell.length_a   1.000
_cell.length_b   1.000
_cell.length_c   1.000
_cell.angle_alpha   90.00
_cell.angle_beta   90.00
_cell.angle_gamma   90.00
#
_symmetry.space_group_name_H-M   'P 1'
#
loop_
_entity.id
_entity.type
_entity.pdbx_description
1 polymer ?
#
loop_
_entity_poly.entity_id
_entity_poly.type
_entity_poly.pdbx_seq_one_letter_code
_entity_poly.pdbx_strand_id
1 'polypeptide(L)' 'MPTLTRLVLFLALVAAIVYGAMYALANFVEPDTREITVEIPASKLKPVTIAPPVAAPDPAETADTAPEPPQAPQE' A
#
# COMPACT_ATOMS: atom_id res chain seq x y z
N MET A 1 14.08 -16.44 56.03
CA MET A 1 15.38 -16.47 55.32
C MET A 1 15.33 -15.49 54.16
N PRO A 2 16.01 -14.33 54.24
CA PRO A 2 15.91 -13.22 53.26
C PRO A 2 16.50 -13.51 51.87
N THR A 3 16.81 -14.77 51.54
CA THR A 3 17.48 -15.19 50.30
C THR A 3 16.58 -15.11 49.07
N LEU A 4 15.32 -15.56 49.18
CA LEU A 4 14.37 -15.55 48.06
C LEU A 4 13.98 -14.11 47.67
N THR A 5 13.65 -13.26 48.65
CA THR A 5 13.31 -11.84 48.41
C THR A 5 14.47 -11.09 47.75
N ARG A 6 15.71 -11.33 48.16
CA ARG A 6 16.90 -10.76 47.51
C ARG A 6 17.06 -11.23 46.07
N LEU A 7 16.82 -12.52 45.80
CA LEU A 7 16.86 -13.06 44.44
C LEU A 7 15.83 -12.37 43.54
N VAL A 8 14.57 -12.28 43.99
CA VAL A 8 13.50 -11.64 43.20
C VAL A 8 13.79 -10.16 42.97
N LEU A 9 14.25 -9.42 43.98
CA LEU A 9 14.64 -8.03 43.82
C LEU A 9 15.79 -7.85 42.82
N PHE A 10 16.76 -8.75 42.85
CA PHE A 10 17.85 -8.74 41.88
C PHE A 10 17.34 -8.97 40.45
N LEU A 11 16.46 -9.95 40.24
CA LEU A 11 15.85 -10.19 38.93
C LEU A 11 15.01 -8.99 38.47
N ALA A 12 14.21 -8.39 39.36
CA ALA A 12 13.42 -7.21 39.04
C ALA A 12 14.30 -6.03 38.62
N LEU A 13 15.42 -5.82 39.32
CA LEU A 13 16.39 -4.78 38.97
C LEU A 13 17.00 -5.03 37.58
N VAL A 14 17.44 -6.25 37.28
CA VAL A 14 17.99 -6.60 35.96
C VAL A 14 16.94 -6.41 34.87
N ALA A 15 15.70 -6.88 35.10
CA ALA A 15 14.61 -6.69 34.14
C ALA A 15 14.32 -5.22 33.89
N ALA A 16 14.31 -4.39 34.94
CA ALA A 16 14.12 -2.94 34.82
C ALA A 16 15.24 -2.28 34.02
N ILE A 17 16.50 -2.69 34.21
CA ILE A 17 17.64 -2.15 33.45
C ILE A 17 17.53 -2.54 31.97
N VAL A 18 17.27 -3.82 31.67
CA VAL A 18 17.14 -4.30 30.29
C VAL A 18 15.97 -3.62 29.57
N TYR A 19 14.81 -3.58 30.21
CA TYR A 19 13.62 -2.93 29.67
C TYR A 19 13.84 -1.43 29.52
N GLY A 20 14.43 -0.77 30.52
CA GLY A 20 14.76 0.65 30.48
C GLY A 20 15.73 0.99 29.35
N ALA A 21 16.75 0.16 29.12
CA ALA A 21 17.66 0.31 28.00
C ALA A 21 16.95 0.17 26.65
N MET A 22 16.11 -0.86 26.47
CA MET A 22 15.30 -1.01 25.25
C MET A 22 14.35 0.17 25.02
N TYR A 23 13.65 0.59 26.06
CA TYR A 23 12.74 1.74 26.00
C TYR A 23 13.49 3.01 25.61
N ALA A 24 14.66 3.23 26.20
CA ALA A 24 15.48 4.39 25.88
C ALA A 24 15.92 4.38 24.41
N LEU A 25 16.41 3.24 23.92
CA LEU A 25 16.82 3.11 22.51
C LEU A 25 15.63 3.34 21.56
N ALA A 26 14.46 2.78 21.87
CA ALA A 26 13.31 2.90 20.99
C ALA A 26 12.75 4.33 20.88
N ASN A 27 12.88 5.15 21.93
CA ASN A 27 12.26 6.48 21.99
C ASN A 27 13.25 7.63 21.75
N PHE A 28 14.53 7.47 22.12
CA PHE A 28 15.52 8.53 22.03
C PHE A 28 16.52 8.36 20.88
N VAL A 29 16.42 7.27 20.10
CA VAL A 29 17.27 7.06 18.92
C VAL A 29 16.41 7.16 17.68
N GLU A 30 16.76 8.11 16.81
CA GLU A 30 16.10 8.29 15.53
C GLU A 30 16.68 7.31 14.49
N PRO A 31 15.82 6.67 13.67
CA PRO A 31 16.27 5.80 12.60
C PRO A 31 16.84 6.60 11.44
N ASP A 32 18.06 6.25 11.02
CA ASP A 32 18.69 6.85 9.84
C ASP A 32 17.98 6.37 8.56
N THR A 33 17.35 7.31 7.87
CA THR A 33 16.67 7.03 6.59
C THR A 33 17.60 7.36 5.45
N ARG A 34 18.20 6.32 4.86
CA ARG A 34 19.05 6.45 3.67
C ARG A 34 18.28 6.12 2.40
N GLU A 35 18.64 6.77 1.30
CA GLU A 35 18.15 6.37 -0.02
C GLU A 35 18.71 4.98 -0.37
N ILE A 36 17.82 4.06 -0.73
CA ILE A 36 18.16 2.71 -1.20
C ILE A 36 17.62 2.56 -2.62
N THR A 37 18.51 2.57 -3.61
CA THR A 37 18.15 2.22 -4.98
C THR A 37 18.14 0.70 -5.12
N VAL A 38 16.97 0.12 -5.40
CA VAL A 38 16.84 -1.29 -5.74
C VAL A 38 16.64 -1.40 -7.25
N GLU A 39 17.57 -2.07 -7.93
CA GLU A 39 17.39 -2.39 -9.34
C GLU A 39 16.25 -3.41 -9.49
N ILE A 40 15.25 -3.07 -10.30
CA ILE A 40 14.13 -3.96 -10.58
C ILE A 40 14.41 -4.69 -11.89
N PRO A 41 14.74 -5.99 -11.87
CA PRO A 41 15.00 -6.74 -13.09
C PRO A 41 13.73 -6.82 -13.95
N ALA A 42 13.89 -6.58 -15.26
CA ALA A 42 12.78 -6.57 -16.21
C ALA A 42 11.97 -7.88 -16.20
N SER A 43 12.60 -9.02 -15.88
CA SER A 43 11.94 -10.32 -15.73
C SER A 43 10.87 -10.38 -14.63
N LYS A 44 10.81 -9.38 -13.74
CA LYS A 44 9.82 -9.27 -12.65
C LYS A 44 8.72 -8.24 -12.93
N LEU A 45 8.84 -7.46 -14.00
CA LEU A 45 7.85 -6.46 -14.39
C LEU A 45 6.72 -7.11 -15.19
N LYS A 46 5.46 -6.83 -14.81
CA LYS A 46 4.28 -7.19 -15.60
C LYS A 46 3.92 -6.00 -16.50
N PRO A 47 4.05 -6.09 -17.83
CA PRO A 47 3.67 -5.00 -18.71
C PRO A 47 2.14 -4.81 -18.65
N VAL A 48 1.69 -3.67 -18.14
CA VAL A 48 0.30 -3.24 -18.32
C VAL A 48 0.25 -2.44 -19.61
N THR A 49 -0.27 -3.05 -20.66
CA THR A 49 -0.58 -2.35 -21.91
C THR A 49 -1.77 -1.44 -21.63
N ILE A 50 -1.51 -0.15 -21.39
CA ILE A 50 -2.53 0.87 -21.50
C ILE A 50 -2.87 0.94 -22.99
N ALA A 51 -3.98 0.32 -23.39
CA ALA A 51 -4.52 0.56 -24.72
C ALA A 51 -4.72 2.08 -24.85
N PRO A 52 -4.30 2.70 -25.97
CA PRO A 52 -4.76 4.03 -26.30
C PRO A 52 -6.27 4.06 -26.09
N PRO A 53 -6.85 5.09 -25.44
CA PRO A 53 -8.30 5.23 -25.45
C PRO A 53 -8.68 5.12 -26.91
N VAL A 54 -9.49 4.10 -27.26
CA VAL A 54 -10.08 3.98 -28.59
C VAL A 54 -10.46 5.40 -28.96
N ALA A 55 -9.83 5.91 -30.03
CA ALA A 55 -10.06 7.25 -30.51
C ALA A 55 -11.57 7.47 -30.41
N ALA A 56 -11.96 8.45 -29.58
CA ALA A 56 -13.37 8.73 -29.35
C ALA A 56 -14.04 8.70 -30.72
N PRO A 57 -15.11 7.89 -30.89
CA PRO A 57 -15.69 7.66 -32.21
C PRO A 57 -15.86 9.01 -32.88
N ASP A 58 -15.22 9.18 -34.04
CA ASP A 58 -15.34 10.38 -34.84
C ASP A 58 -16.82 10.76 -34.90
N PRO A 59 -17.21 12.01 -34.56
CA PRO A 59 -18.61 12.46 -34.55
C PRO A 59 -19.37 12.34 -35.89
N ALA A 60 -18.76 11.74 -36.91
CA ALA A 60 -19.36 11.53 -38.23
C ALA A 60 -20.19 10.23 -38.31
N GLU A 61 -20.03 9.26 -37.41
CA GLU A 61 -20.84 8.02 -37.38
C GLU A 61 -22.11 8.19 -36.52
N THR A 62 -22.81 9.31 -36.67
CA THR A 62 -24.17 9.53 -36.10
C THR A 62 -25.15 10.05 -37.14
N ALA A 63 -24.76 10.12 -38.42
CA ALA A 63 -25.58 10.71 -39.48
C ALA A 63 -26.16 9.72 -40.49
N ASP A 64 -25.92 8.41 -40.35
CA ASP A 64 -26.39 7.39 -41.31
C ASP A 64 -27.23 6.28 -40.64
N THR A 65 -28.16 6.68 -39.77
CA THR A 65 -29.28 5.81 -39.36
C THR A 65 -30.51 6.67 -39.11
N ALA A 66 -31.09 7.19 -40.20
CA ALA A 66 -32.48 7.58 -40.28
C ALA A 66 -32.90 7.35 -41.74
N PRO A 67 -33.72 6.31 -42.02
CA PRO A 67 -35.16 6.48 -41.89
C PRO A 67 -35.92 5.20 -41.48
N GLU A 68 -36.81 5.27 -40.49
CA GLU A 68 -38.13 4.63 -40.58
C GLU A 68 -39.05 5.13 -39.45
N PRO A 69 -40.14 5.85 -39.74
CA PRO A 69 -41.24 6.07 -38.80
C PRO A 69 -42.07 4.78 -38.67
N PRO A 70 -42.32 4.25 -37.46
CA PRO A 70 -43.20 3.12 -37.28
C PRO A 70 -44.67 3.51 -37.55
N GLN A 71 -45.38 2.53 -38.09
CA GLN A 71 -46.72 2.60 -38.65
C GLN A 71 -47.78 3.17 -37.70
N ALA A 72 -48.79 3.78 -38.32
CA ALA A 72 -49.94 4.44 -37.68
C ALA A 72 -50.74 3.51 -36.73
N PRO A 73 -51.26 4.04 -35.61
CA PRO A 73 -52.48 3.53 -34.99
C PRO A 73 -53.72 4.01 -35.78
N GLN A 74 -54.88 3.34 -35.65
CA GLN A 74 -56.21 3.56 -36.30
C GLN A 74 -56.40 2.74 -37.60
N GLU A 75 -57.23 1.70 -37.75
CA GLU A 75 -58.34 1.07 -36.97
C GLU A 75 -58.14 -0.46 -36.81
#